data_AF-A0A7Y5RJR6-F1
#
_entry.id   AF-A0A7Y5RJR6-F1
#
_cell.length_a   1.000
_cell.length_b   1.000
_cell.length_c   1.000
_cell.angle_alpha   90.00
_cell.angle_beta   90.00
_cell.angle_gamma   90.00
#
_symmetry.space_group_name_H-M   'P 1'
#
loop_
_entity.id
_entity.type
_entity.pdbx_description
1 polymer ?
#
loop_
_entity_poly.entity_id
_entity_poly.type
_entity_poly.pdbx_seq_one_letter_code
_entity_poly.pdbx_strand_id
1 'polypeptide(L)'
;SLHARMRWAGPEGDRQLEQAFTDKASNHTLGSETIRGTGTPDRTLSVPYAGERLSGDALRRRLDAWVEAGTVEPTCAEAVGLVIDNPDWLDLSDRTVVVLGAAAEMGPLRSLLRWGADVAAVDLPRKDLWDRLIHDTHRLAGSITVPVRDGDEPVSQRAGGDVVHDLAAVSRWVGGLEGRLVIGNYVYADGETNVRVSMAVDALTRHVVDERGRDDVGLAFLATPTDVFAVPGAAVQHSVDSYARRRTSKVLRVPLRTISGGRLLRRNYVPGQDPGINDSVVVQQGPNYLLAKRLQRWRATAYRGEGGLVSFKVAPPTRTRSVVKNRALAAAYAGAHRFGIEVFEPGTANTLMAALLVHDLRTGSPARQAPWQDEAYAAAHGGLWTSAYDPRSALGLAALLGLASAR
;
A
#
# COMPACT_ATOMS: atom_id res chain seq x y z
N SER A 1 -19.19 -13.95 8.31
CA SER A 1 -18.07 -13.17 7.74
C SER A 1 -18.58 -11.81 7.28
N LEU A 2 -17.70 -10.86 6.90
CA LEU A 2 -18.14 -9.59 6.29
C LEU A 2 -18.90 -9.81 4.98
N HIS A 3 -18.50 -10.80 4.18
CA HIS A 3 -19.19 -11.20 2.95
C HIS A 3 -20.67 -11.51 3.16
N ALA A 4 -21.01 -12.22 4.25
CA ALA A 4 -22.40 -12.55 4.57
C ALA A 4 -23.24 -11.33 5.03
N ARG A 5 -22.59 -10.24 5.44
CA ARG A 5 -23.26 -9.01 5.93
C ARG A 5 -23.38 -7.95 4.84
N MET A 6 -22.46 -7.94 3.88
CA MET A 6 -22.48 -7.03 2.75
C MET A 6 -23.49 -7.49 1.70
N ARG A 7 -24.17 -6.52 1.10
CA ARG A 7 -25.16 -6.74 0.05
C ARG A 7 -24.67 -6.14 -1.24
N TRP A 8 -25.01 -6.79 -2.35
CA TRP A 8 -24.87 -6.22 -3.67
C TRP A 8 -26.22 -5.59 -4.07
N ALA A 9 -26.19 -4.33 -4.47
CA ALA A 9 -27.37 -3.61 -4.94
C ALA A 9 -27.60 -3.95 -6.42
N GLY A 10 -28.43 -4.95 -6.68
CA GLY A 10 -28.81 -5.36 -8.03
C GLY A 10 -30.04 -4.60 -8.54
N PRO A 11 -30.44 -4.82 -9.81
CA PRO A 11 -31.58 -4.13 -10.42
C PRO A 11 -32.92 -4.37 -9.69
N GLU A 12 -33.07 -5.54 -9.05
CA GLU A 12 -34.27 -5.92 -8.29
C GLU A 12 -34.12 -5.68 -6.77
N GLY A 13 -33.06 -4.98 -6.35
CA GLY A 13 -32.77 -4.63 -4.96
C GLY A 13 -31.56 -5.35 -4.37
N ASP A 14 -31.43 -5.24 -3.04
CA ASP A 14 -30.27 -5.74 -2.28
C ASP A 14 -30.28 -7.27 -2.16
N ARG A 15 -29.22 -7.90 -2.65
CA ARG A 15 -29.03 -9.36 -2.63
C ARG A 15 -27.72 -9.74 -1.95
N GLN A 16 -27.50 -11.04 -1.72
CA GLN A 16 -26.20 -11.51 -1.21
C GLN A 16 -25.08 -11.16 -2.20
N LEU A 17 -23.92 -10.77 -1.68
CA LEU A 17 -22.79 -10.32 -2.50
C LEU A 17 -22.36 -11.35 -3.57
N GLU A 18 -22.40 -12.64 -3.24
CA GLU A 18 -22.06 -13.73 -4.15
C GLU A 18 -22.96 -13.80 -5.40
N GLN A 19 -24.20 -13.32 -5.29
CA GLN A 19 -25.15 -13.33 -6.40
C GLN A 19 -24.77 -12.33 -7.50
N ALA A 20 -23.87 -11.37 -7.21
CA ALA A 20 -23.34 -10.45 -8.21
C ALA A 20 -22.68 -11.20 -9.38
N PHE A 21 -22.04 -12.34 -9.13
CA PHE A 21 -21.31 -13.11 -10.15
C PHE A 21 -22.22 -13.96 -11.05
N THR A 22 -23.45 -14.23 -10.61
CA THR A 22 -24.42 -15.07 -11.34
C THR A 22 -25.57 -14.28 -11.97
N ASP A 23 -25.67 -12.98 -11.70
CA ASP A 23 -26.77 -12.16 -12.19
C ASP A 23 -26.66 -11.88 -13.70
N LYS A 24 -27.75 -12.11 -14.41
CA LYS A 24 -27.84 -11.91 -15.87
C LYS A 24 -27.73 -10.44 -16.28
N ALA A 25 -28.12 -9.50 -15.43
CA ALA A 25 -27.98 -8.07 -15.69
C ALA A 25 -26.52 -7.60 -15.58
N SER A 26 -25.67 -8.35 -14.86
CA SER A 26 -24.23 -8.11 -14.78
C SER A 26 -23.44 -8.79 -15.92
N ASN A 27 -24.14 -9.28 -16.95
CA ASN A 27 -23.55 -10.13 -17.99
C ASN A 27 -22.87 -9.36 -19.14
N HIS A 28 -22.75 -8.03 -19.06
CA HIS A 28 -21.98 -7.28 -20.06
C HIS A 28 -20.50 -7.69 -20.03
N THR A 29 -19.89 -7.75 -21.20
CA THR A 29 -18.49 -8.13 -21.38
C THR A 29 -17.61 -6.90 -21.50
N LEU A 30 -16.40 -6.98 -20.98
CA LEU A 30 -15.36 -5.99 -21.18
C LEU A 30 -14.36 -6.55 -22.20
N GLY A 31 -14.05 -5.78 -23.23
CA GLY A 31 -12.94 -6.05 -24.13
C GLY A 31 -11.61 -5.72 -23.47
N SER A 32 -10.52 -5.94 -24.22
CA SER A 32 -9.17 -5.57 -23.79
C SER A 32 -8.50 -4.72 -24.85
N GLU A 33 -7.84 -3.65 -24.42
CA GLU A 33 -6.93 -2.90 -25.28
C GLU A 33 -5.58 -2.70 -24.61
N THR A 34 -4.51 -2.82 -25.39
CA THR A 34 -3.14 -2.71 -24.90
C THR A 34 -2.51 -1.42 -25.41
N ILE A 35 -2.08 -0.58 -24.46
CA ILE A 35 -1.33 0.65 -24.72
C ILE A 35 0.13 0.34 -24.43
N ARG A 36 0.96 0.36 -25.47
CA ARG A 36 2.40 0.07 -25.36
C ARG A 36 3.20 1.35 -25.10
N GLY A 37 4.09 1.26 -24.12
CA GLY A 37 5.16 2.21 -23.93
C GLY A 37 6.22 2.14 -25.04
N THR A 38 6.97 3.23 -25.21
CA THR A 38 8.08 3.32 -26.19
C THR A 38 9.43 3.61 -25.53
N GLY A 39 9.46 3.68 -24.20
CA GLY A 39 10.66 3.92 -23.41
C GLY A 39 11.60 2.72 -23.34
N THR A 40 12.82 2.94 -22.87
CA THR A 40 13.78 1.88 -22.58
C THR A 40 13.63 1.42 -21.13
N PRO A 41 13.58 0.11 -20.85
CA PRO A 41 13.40 -0.40 -19.50
C PRO A 41 14.62 -0.10 -18.61
N ASP A 42 14.34 0.38 -17.40
CA ASP A 42 15.35 0.52 -16.35
C ASP A 42 15.78 -0.88 -15.89
N ARG A 43 17.02 -1.27 -16.17
CA ARG A 43 17.60 -2.58 -15.78
C ARG A 43 18.28 -2.56 -14.41
N THR A 44 18.10 -1.49 -13.64
CA THR A 44 18.69 -1.36 -12.31
C THR A 44 17.69 -0.70 -11.38
N LEU A 45 17.57 -1.22 -10.16
CA LEU A 45 16.70 -0.63 -9.16
C LEU A 45 17.25 0.76 -8.79
N SER A 46 16.41 1.79 -8.97
CA SER A 46 16.70 3.14 -8.50
C SER A 46 15.52 3.73 -7.76
N VAL A 47 15.76 4.32 -6.59
CA VAL A 47 14.73 4.95 -5.75
C VAL A 47 14.97 6.46 -5.70
N PRO A 48 13.98 7.30 -6.07
CA PRO A 48 14.12 8.73 -5.90
C PRO A 48 14.07 9.08 -4.41
N TYR A 49 15.01 9.89 -3.92
CA TYR A 49 15.02 10.36 -2.53
C TYR A 49 15.74 11.70 -2.43
N ALA A 50 15.13 12.66 -1.73
CA ALA A 50 15.71 13.98 -1.46
C ALA A 50 16.28 14.72 -2.71
N GLY A 51 15.60 14.61 -3.87
CA GLY A 51 16.02 15.25 -5.11
C GLY A 51 17.01 14.45 -5.96
N GLU A 52 17.53 13.33 -5.43
CA GLU A 52 18.46 12.44 -6.13
C GLU A 52 17.76 11.13 -6.56
N ARG A 53 18.38 10.38 -7.48
CA ARG A 53 18.01 8.99 -7.77
C ARG A 53 19.11 8.06 -7.28
N LEU A 54 18.81 7.31 -6.22
CA LEU A 54 19.77 6.42 -5.57
C LEU A 54 19.70 5.03 -6.21
N SER A 55 20.84 4.42 -6.50
CA SER A 55 20.98 3.05 -7.01
C SER A 55 22.26 2.40 -6.45
N GLY A 56 22.38 1.07 -6.57
CA GLY A 56 23.56 0.33 -6.10
C GLY A 56 23.96 0.70 -4.67
N ASP A 57 25.24 0.99 -4.45
CA ASP A 57 25.78 1.33 -3.12
C ASP A 57 25.17 2.59 -2.51
N ALA A 58 24.76 3.57 -3.31
CA ALA A 58 24.12 4.77 -2.80
C ALA A 58 22.74 4.45 -2.20
N LEU A 59 22.01 3.51 -2.81
CA LEU A 59 20.75 3.01 -2.27
C LEU A 59 21.00 2.16 -1.01
N ARG A 60 22.02 1.30 -0.99
CA ARG A 60 22.39 0.50 0.19
C ARG A 60 22.68 1.37 1.40
N ARG A 61 23.55 2.38 1.26
CA ARG A 61 23.83 3.34 2.33
C ARG A 61 22.59 4.06 2.83
N ARG A 62 21.63 4.34 1.95
CA ARG A 62 20.36 4.97 2.36
C ARG A 62 19.48 4.01 3.15
N LEU A 63 19.40 2.74 2.75
CA LEU A 63 18.68 1.70 3.49
C LEU A 63 19.31 1.50 4.87
N ASP A 64 20.64 1.43 4.97
CA ASP A 64 21.36 1.32 6.25
C ASP A 64 21.05 2.51 7.16
N ALA A 65 21.08 3.74 6.61
CA ALA A 65 20.71 4.94 7.36
C ALA A 65 19.25 4.92 7.83
N TRP A 66 18.32 4.38 7.03
CA TRP A 66 16.93 4.20 7.45
C TRP A 66 16.78 3.15 8.54
N VAL A 67 17.53 2.04 8.49
CA VAL A 67 17.54 1.03 9.56
C VAL A 67 18.12 1.61 10.85
N GLU A 68 19.25 2.31 10.78
CA GLU A 68 19.88 2.96 11.94
C GLU A 68 18.96 4.02 12.57
N ALA A 69 18.24 4.78 11.75
CA ALA A 69 17.24 5.73 12.21
C ALA A 69 15.93 5.07 12.70
N GLY A 70 15.80 3.75 12.58
CA GLY A 70 14.58 3.01 12.90
C GLY A 70 13.41 3.35 11.99
N THR A 71 13.65 3.81 10.77
CA THR A 71 12.61 4.19 9.79
C THR A 71 11.97 2.97 9.14
N VAL A 72 12.77 1.93 8.90
CA VAL A 72 12.36 0.64 8.31
C VAL A 72 12.96 -0.50 9.13
N GLU A 73 12.34 -1.68 9.07
CA GLU A 73 12.90 -2.88 9.70
C GLU A 73 14.16 -3.35 8.94
N PRO A 74 15.16 -3.99 9.60
CA PRO A 74 16.36 -4.51 8.94
C PRO A 74 16.05 -5.43 7.76
N THR A 75 15.03 -6.27 7.92
CA THR A 75 14.55 -7.18 6.86
C THR A 75 14.05 -6.46 5.60
N CYS A 76 13.67 -5.18 5.70
CA CYS A 76 13.33 -4.35 4.55
C CYS A 76 14.58 -4.02 3.73
N ALA A 77 15.66 -3.61 4.40
CA ALA A 77 16.94 -3.34 3.76
C ALA A 77 17.53 -4.60 3.11
N GLU A 78 17.46 -5.74 3.81
CA GLU A 78 17.89 -7.04 3.27
C GLU A 78 17.12 -7.44 2.01
N ALA A 79 15.78 -7.38 2.06
CA ALA A 79 14.93 -7.74 0.92
C ALA A 79 15.17 -6.83 -0.30
N VAL A 80 15.32 -5.52 -0.08
CA VAL A 80 15.65 -4.58 -1.17
C VAL A 80 17.08 -4.81 -1.67
N GLY A 81 18.01 -5.15 -0.78
CA GLY A 81 19.38 -5.53 -1.13
C GLY A 81 19.43 -6.72 -2.09
N LEU A 82 18.60 -7.74 -1.88
CA LEU A 82 18.47 -8.87 -2.80
C LEU A 82 18.00 -8.44 -4.20
N VAL A 83 17.07 -7.48 -4.29
CA VAL A 83 16.64 -6.93 -5.59
C VAL A 83 17.74 -6.12 -6.26
N ILE A 84 18.58 -5.42 -5.48
CA ILE A 84 19.77 -4.73 -6.02
C ILE A 84 20.77 -5.74 -6.60
N ASP A 85 20.97 -6.88 -5.93
CA ASP A 85 21.90 -7.93 -6.36
C ASP A 85 21.40 -8.79 -7.52
N ASN A 86 20.08 -8.79 -7.77
CA ASN A 86 19.45 -9.56 -8.85
C ASN A 86 18.64 -8.61 -9.76
N PRO A 87 19.32 -7.76 -10.56
CA PRO A 87 18.64 -6.76 -11.40
C PRO A 87 17.70 -7.36 -12.45
N ASP A 88 17.92 -8.61 -12.85
CA ASP A 88 17.05 -9.38 -13.74
C ASP A 88 15.66 -9.64 -13.13
N TRP A 89 15.53 -9.64 -11.79
CA TRP A 89 14.24 -9.83 -11.12
C TRP A 89 13.21 -8.75 -11.45
N LEU A 90 13.65 -7.55 -11.85
CA LEU A 90 12.78 -6.44 -12.22
C LEU A 90 11.97 -6.72 -13.49
N ASP A 91 12.45 -7.62 -14.34
CA ASP A 91 11.69 -8.13 -15.47
C ASP A 91 10.57 -9.02 -14.93
N LEU A 92 9.31 -8.67 -15.16
CA LEU A 92 8.14 -9.44 -14.72
C LEU A 92 7.36 -10.04 -15.91
N SER A 93 7.99 -10.24 -17.06
CA SER A 93 7.36 -10.79 -18.26
C SER A 93 6.73 -12.18 -18.09
N ASP A 94 7.10 -12.91 -17.04
CA ASP A 94 6.53 -14.21 -16.66
C ASP A 94 5.21 -14.11 -15.87
N ARG A 95 4.74 -12.90 -15.56
CA ARG A 95 3.51 -12.68 -14.78
C ARG A 95 2.70 -11.51 -15.33
N THR A 96 1.38 -11.59 -15.20
CA THR A 96 0.50 -10.45 -15.42
C THR A 96 0.14 -9.81 -14.09
N VAL A 97 0.72 -8.63 -13.82
CA VAL A 97 0.39 -7.87 -12.61
C VAL A 97 -0.90 -7.10 -12.85
N VAL A 98 -1.93 -7.38 -12.07
CA VAL A 98 -3.21 -6.67 -12.11
C VAL A 98 -3.18 -5.56 -11.06
N VAL A 99 -3.22 -4.29 -11.50
CA VAL A 99 -3.23 -3.13 -10.60
C VAL A 99 -4.66 -2.57 -10.53
N LEU A 100 -5.36 -2.89 -9.44
CA LEU A 100 -6.67 -2.32 -9.13
C LEU A 100 -6.48 -0.97 -8.43
N GLY A 101 -6.98 0.10 -9.04
CA GLY A 101 -6.64 1.48 -8.67
C GLY A 101 -5.37 1.95 -9.37
N ALA A 102 -5.32 1.81 -10.70
CA ALA A 102 -4.16 2.14 -11.53
C ALA A 102 -3.64 3.58 -11.34
N ALA A 103 -4.52 4.54 -11.04
CA ALA A 103 -4.16 5.93 -10.78
C ALA A 103 -3.78 6.22 -9.30
N ALA A 104 -3.75 5.22 -8.43
CA ALA A 104 -3.37 5.40 -7.04
C ALA A 104 -1.88 5.77 -6.91
N GLU A 105 -1.58 6.87 -6.21
CA GLU A 105 -0.20 7.37 -6.05
C GLU A 105 0.77 6.37 -5.40
N MET A 106 0.22 5.52 -4.52
CA MET A 106 0.98 4.47 -3.83
C MET A 106 1.07 3.15 -4.60
N GLY A 107 0.33 3.02 -5.72
CA GLY A 107 0.37 1.82 -6.55
C GLY A 107 1.72 1.65 -7.25
N PRO A 108 2.10 0.41 -7.60
CA PRO A 108 3.40 0.11 -8.19
C PRO A 108 3.44 0.40 -9.70
N LEU A 109 2.31 0.75 -10.33
CA LEU A 109 2.13 0.83 -11.78
C LEU A 109 3.31 1.54 -12.47
N ARG A 110 3.63 2.75 -12.04
CA ARG A 110 4.70 3.54 -12.66
C ARG A 110 6.07 2.86 -12.56
N SER A 111 6.37 2.21 -11.44
CA SER A 111 7.63 1.48 -11.25
C SER A 111 7.69 0.25 -12.14
N LEU A 112 6.60 -0.53 -12.20
CA LEU A 112 6.50 -1.70 -13.06
C LEU A 112 6.65 -1.35 -14.54
N LEU A 113 5.97 -0.30 -15.01
CA LEU A 113 6.09 0.18 -16.38
C LEU A 113 7.49 0.73 -16.69
N ARG A 114 8.20 1.29 -15.71
CA ARG A 114 9.60 1.71 -15.91
C ARG A 114 10.54 0.52 -16.10
N TRP A 115 10.26 -0.60 -15.45
CA TRP A 115 11.03 -1.84 -15.60
C TRP A 115 10.65 -2.66 -16.84
N GLY A 116 9.61 -2.23 -17.57
CA GLY A 116 9.18 -2.89 -18.80
C GLY A 116 8.09 -3.95 -18.62
N ALA A 117 7.46 -4.02 -17.45
CA ALA A 117 6.41 -5.01 -17.18
C ALA A 117 5.13 -4.73 -17.97
N ASP A 118 4.40 -5.80 -18.30
CA ASP A 118 3.04 -5.74 -18.82
C ASP A 118 2.05 -5.78 -17.65
N VAL A 119 1.24 -4.73 -17.54
CA VAL A 119 0.35 -4.52 -16.40
C VAL A 119 -1.10 -4.49 -16.83
N ALA A 120 -1.93 -5.33 -16.23
CA ALA A 120 -3.38 -5.22 -16.37
C ALA A 120 -3.89 -4.11 -15.44
N ALA A 121 -4.25 -2.96 -16.01
CA ALA A 121 -4.62 -1.78 -15.24
C ALA A 121 -6.14 -1.62 -15.16
N VAL A 122 -6.68 -1.56 -13.95
CA VAL A 122 -8.11 -1.29 -13.71
C VAL A 122 -8.26 -0.05 -12.85
N ASP A 123 -9.06 0.88 -13.33
CA ASP A 123 -9.53 2.04 -12.57
C ASP A 123 -10.90 2.48 -13.10
N LEU A 124 -11.46 3.51 -12.47
CA LEU A 124 -12.78 4.01 -12.80
C LEU A 124 -12.86 4.50 -14.26
N PRO A 125 -14.02 4.33 -14.92
CA PRO A 125 -14.24 4.70 -16.31
C PRO A 125 -14.39 6.22 -16.46
N ARG A 126 -13.27 6.95 -16.30
CA ARG A 126 -13.21 8.41 -16.37
C ARG A 126 -12.17 8.85 -17.38
N LYS A 127 -12.59 9.61 -18.39
CA LYS A 127 -11.73 10.07 -19.48
C LYS A 127 -10.43 10.74 -19.01
N ASP A 128 -10.52 11.73 -18.13
CA ASP A 128 -9.34 12.48 -17.64
C ASP A 128 -8.34 11.64 -16.83
N LEU A 129 -8.79 10.52 -16.27
CA LEU A 129 -7.92 9.57 -15.58
C LEU A 129 -7.12 8.78 -16.63
N TRP A 130 -7.81 8.23 -17.62
CA TRP A 130 -7.20 7.42 -18.67
C TRP A 130 -6.34 8.23 -19.62
N ASP A 131 -6.71 9.46 -19.98
CA ASP A 131 -5.86 10.35 -20.78
C ASP A 131 -4.47 10.51 -20.13
N ARG A 132 -4.42 10.69 -18.81
CA ARG A 132 -3.16 10.83 -18.06
C ARG A 132 -2.39 9.51 -18.00
N LEU A 133 -3.05 8.40 -17.68
CA LEU A 133 -2.39 7.10 -17.61
C LEU A 133 -1.82 6.66 -18.97
N ILE A 134 -2.57 6.88 -20.05
CA ILE A 134 -2.14 6.57 -21.43
C ILE A 134 -0.95 7.45 -21.81
N HIS A 135 -1.03 8.76 -21.54
CA HIS A 135 0.07 9.69 -21.80
C HIS A 135 1.36 9.27 -21.04
N ASP A 136 1.23 8.94 -19.76
CA ASP A 136 2.37 8.50 -18.94
C ASP A 136 2.93 7.16 -19.46
N THR A 137 2.05 6.20 -19.80
CA THR A 137 2.46 4.87 -20.30
C THR A 137 3.29 4.97 -21.56
N HIS A 138 2.91 5.81 -22.53
CA HIS A 138 3.67 5.96 -23.78
C HIS A 138 5.14 6.35 -23.59
N ARG A 139 5.45 7.03 -22.48
CA ARG A 139 6.81 7.49 -22.13
C ARG A 139 7.63 6.46 -21.34
N LEU A 140 7.00 5.38 -20.89
CA LEU A 140 7.62 4.32 -20.11
C LEU A 140 7.89 3.10 -21.00
N ALA A 141 8.56 2.08 -20.46
CA ALA A 141 9.01 0.93 -21.22
C ALA A 141 7.94 -0.18 -21.34
N GLY A 142 7.15 -0.36 -20.29
CA GLY A 142 6.13 -1.39 -20.19
C GLY A 142 4.84 -1.02 -20.92
N SER A 143 3.86 -1.93 -20.86
CA SER A 143 2.54 -1.72 -21.42
C SER A 143 1.45 -1.84 -20.37
N ILE A 144 0.31 -1.17 -20.62
CA ILE A 144 -0.91 -1.43 -19.87
C ILE A 144 -1.93 -2.11 -20.78
N THR A 145 -2.53 -3.19 -20.29
CA THR A 145 -3.76 -3.76 -20.86
C THR A 145 -4.93 -3.32 -19.99
N VAL A 146 -5.93 -2.70 -20.59
CA VAL A 146 -7.06 -2.08 -19.86
C VAL A 146 -8.38 -2.73 -20.26
N PRO A 147 -9.34 -2.85 -19.34
CA PRO A 147 -10.70 -3.23 -19.72
C PRO A 147 -11.33 -2.08 -20.50
N VAL A 148 -12.00 -2.39 -21.60
CA VAL A 148 -12.73 -1.41 -22.40
C VAL A 148 -14.18 -1.84 -22.60
N ARG A 149 -15.07 -0.85 -22.64
CA ARG A 149 -16.43 -1.05 -23.16
C ARG A 149 -16.39 -1.12 -24.68
N ASP A 150 -17.41 -1.75 -25.26
CA ASP A 150 -17.63 -1.76 -26.70
C ASP A 150 -17.90 -0.33 -27.21
N GLY A 151 -17.41 -0.02 -28.41
CA GLY A 151 -17.60 1.28 -29.07
C GLY A 151 -16.41 1.68 -29.93
N ASP A 152 -16.61 2.69 -30.77
CA ASP A 152 -15.61 3.22 -31.70
C ASP A 152 -14.90 4.48 -31.14
N GLU A 153 -15.27 4.93 -29.94
CA GLU A 153 -14.67 6.08 -29.31
C GLU A 153 -13.19 5.83 -28.95
N PRO A 154 -12.38 6.88 -28.76
CA PRO A 154 -11.01 6.74 -28.29
C PRO A 154 -10.93 5.94 -26.98
N VAL A 155 -9.85 5.17 -26.83
CA VAL A 155 -9.60 4.28 -25.68
C VAL A 155 -9.82 4.99 -24.36
N SER A 156 -9.41 6.26 -24.22
CA SER A 156 -9.57 6.99 -22.96
C SER A 156 -11.02 7.20 -22.55
N GLN A 157 -11.98 7.14 -23.46
CA GLN A 157 -13.42 7.25 -23.17
C GLN A 157 -14.07 5.91 -22.84
N ARG A 158 -13.53 4.81 -23.37
CA ARG A 158 -14.06 3.45 -23.18
C ARG A 158 -13.37 2.66 -22.08
N ALA A 159 -12.14 3.04 -21.72
CA ALA A 159 -11.33 2.34 -20.75
C ALA A 159 -11.88 2.46 -19.32
N GLY A 160 -11.65 1.40 -18.55
CA GLY A 160 -11.94 1.30 -17.13
C GLY A 160 -13.08 0.36 -16.80
N GLY A 161 -13.15 0.04 -15.52
CA GLY A 161 -14.18 -0.81 -14.94
C GLY A 161 -14.42 -0.39 -13.50
N ASP A 162 -15.67 -0.06 -13.18
CA ASP A 162 -16.01 0.31 -11.82
C ASP A 162 -16.26 -0.97 -11.01
N VAL A 163 -15.27 -1.42 -10.24
CA VAL A 163 -15.38 -2.68 -9.47
C VAL A 163 -16.59 -2.70 -8.51
N VAL A 164 -17.15 -1.56 -8.11
CA VAL A 164 -18.33 -1.51 -7.24
C VAL A 164 -19.61 -1.80 -8.01
N HIS A 165 -19.73 -1.29 -9.24
CA HIS A 165 -20.94 -1.38 -10.06
C HIS A 165 -20.86 -2.51 -11.10
N ASP A 166 -19.67 -2.77 -11.62
CA ASP A 166 -19.34 -3.73 -12.68
C ASP A 166 -18.57 -4.95 -12.13
N LEU A 167 -18.79 -5.31 -10.85
CA LEU A 167 -18.01 -6.33 -10.13
C LEU A 167 -17.82 -7.62 -10.94
N ALA A 168 -18.90 -8.20 -11.48
CA ALA A 168 -18.82 -9.44 -12.24
C ALA A 168 -18.07 -9.27 -13.58
N ALA A 169 -18.32 -8.19 -14.30
CA ALA A 169 -17.67 -7.92 -15.58
C ALA A 169 -16.15 -7.74 -15.41
N VAL A 170 -15.73 -6.96 -14.40
CA VAL A 170 -14.31 -6.78 -14.09
C VAL A 170 -13.70 -8.09 -13.59
N SER A 171 -14.41 -8.88 -12.79
CA SER A 171 -13.88 -10.16 -12.28
C SER A 171 -13.65 -11.17 -13.40
N ARG A 172 -14.59 -11.27 -14.35
CA ARG A 172 -14.42 -12.11 -15.56
C ARG A 172 -13.29 -11.62 -16.45
N TRP A 173 -13.16 -10.30 -16.61
CA TRP A 173 -12.06 -9.73 -17.38
C TRP A 173 -10.71 -10.08 -16.74
N VAL A 174 -10.56 -9.88 -15.43
CA VAL A 174 -9.34 -10.27 -14.68
C VAL A 174 -9.10 -11.78 -14.76
N GLY A 175 -10.15 -12.59 -14.54
CA GLY A 175 -10.10 -14.04 -14.61
C GLY A 175 -9.82 -14.59 -16.01
N GLY A 176 -9.96 -13.78 -17.07
CA GLY A 176 -9.65 -14.13 -18.46
C GLY A 176 -8.23 -13.79 -18.92
N LEU A 177 -7.44 -13.05 -18.13
CA LEU A 177 -6.10 -12.61 -18.52
C LEU A 177 -5.10 -13.77 -18.63
N GLU A 178 -4.21 -13.76 -19.60
CA GLU A 178 -3.25 -14.85 -19.79
C GLU A 178 -2.19 -14.93 -18.65
N GLY A 179 -1.59 -16.11 -18.47
CA GLY A 179 -0.48 -16.32 -17.54
C GLY A 179 -0.85 -16.29 -16.06
N ARG A 180 0.18 -16.28 -15.21
CA ARG A 180 0.06 -16.22 -13.75
C ARG A 180 -0.26 -14.80 -13.31
N LEU A 181 -1.32 -14.63 -12.54
CA LEU A 181 -1.80 -13.33 -12.11
C LEU A 181 -1.17 -12.90 -10.79
N VAL A 182 -0.97 -11.60 -10.63
CA VAL A 182 -0.72 -10.98 -9.32
C VAL A 182 -1.74 -9.87 -9.11
N ILE A 183 -2.77 -10.13 -8.29
CA ILE A 183 -3.85 -9.17 -8.03
C ILE A 183 -3.42 -8.19 -6.93
N GLY A 184 -3.13 -6.97 -7.33
CA GLY A 184 -2.75 -5.87 -6.45
C GLY A 184 -3.92 -4.94 -6.13
N ASN A 185 -4.24 -4.80 -4.84
CA ASN A 185 -5.29 -3.91 -4.36
C ASN A 185 -4.70 -2.57 -3.88
N TYR A 186 -4.82 -1.54 -4.73
CA TYR A 186 -4.38 -0.17 -4.46
C TYR A 186 -5.54 0.84 -4.48
N VAL A 187 -6.79 0.35 -4.56
CA VAL A 187 -7.96 1.21 -4.59
C VAL A 187 -8.07 2.02 -3.31
N TYR A 188 -8.58 3.24 -3.46
CA TYR A 188 -8.89 4.12 -2.34
C TYR A 188 -10.09 4.98 -2.70
N ALA A 189 -11.02 5.11 -1.77
CA ALA A 189 -12.07 6.11 -1.80
C ALA A 189 -12.21 6.75 -0.42
N ASP A 190 -12.99 7.82 -0.32
CA ASP A 190 -13.30 8.44 0.97
C ASP A 190 -14.54 7.78 1.62
N GLY A 191 -14.56 7.73 2.95
CA GLY A 191 -15.74 7.33 3.71
C GLY A 191 -16.23 5.91 3.42
N GLU A 192 -17.55 5.75 3.33
CA GLU A 192 -18.21 4.44 3.14
C GLU A 192 -17.84 3.78 1.81
N THR A 193 -17.59 4.58 0.76
CA THR A 193 -17.18 4.07 -0.54
C THR A 193 -15.87 3.30 -0.45
N ASN A 194 -14.97 3.67 0.47
CA ASN A 194 -13.73 2.93 0.69
C ASN A 194 -13.97 1.49 1.16
N VAL A 195 -14.99 1.30 2.01
CA VAL A 195 -15.38 -0.02 2.49
C VAL A 195 -16.04 -0.81 1.36
N ARG A 196 -16.92 -0.18 0.59
CA ARG A 196 -17.59 -0.80 -0.57
C ARG A 196 -16.60 -1.28 -1.62
N VAL A 197 -15.67 -0.42 -2.02
CA VAL A 197 -14.64 -0.77 -3.03
C VAL A 197 -13.68 -1.83 -2.49
N SER A 198 -13.29 -1.77 -1.22
CA SER A 198 -12.44 -2.80 -0.61
C SER A 198 -13.14 -4.16 -0.56
N MET A 199 -14.44 -4.18 -0.24
CA MET A 199 -15.25 -5.40 -0.26
C MET A 199 -15.40 -5.97 -1.66
N ALA A 200 -15.69 -5.11 -2.65
CA ALA A 200 -15.82 -5.51 -4.04
C ALA A 200 -14.53 -6.13 -4.57
N VAL A 201 -13.38 -5.52 -4.29
CA VAL A 201 -12.07 -6.09 -4.65
C VAL A 201 -11.80 -7.42 -3.95
N ASP A 202 -12.18 -7.57 -2.67
CA ASP A 202 -12.03 -8.86 -1.97
C ASP A 202 -12.92 -9.95 -2.57
N ALA A 203 -14.15 -9.62 -2.97
CA ALA A 203 -15.05 -10.53 -3.67
C ALA A 203 -14.51 -10.94 -5.04
N LEU A 204 -14.06 -9.98 -5.85
CA LEU A 204 -13.38 -10.23 -7.12
C LEU A 204 -12.17 -11.16 -6.92
N THR A 205 -11.34 -10.84 -5.92
CA THR A 205 -10.12 -11.61 -5.62
C THR A 205 -10.45 -13.07 -5.32
N ARG A 206 -11.44 -13.31 -4.46
CA ARG A 206 -11.88 -14.68 -4.16
C ARG A 206 -12.41 -15.39 -5.40
N HIS A 207 -13.26 -14.73 -6.17
CA HIS A 207 -13.86 -15.31 -7.37
C HIS A 207 -12.78 -15.75 -8.37
N VAL A 208 -11.80 -14.88 -8.66
CA VAL A 208 -10.69 -15.20 -9.58
C VAL A 208 -9.80 -16.32 -9.03
N VAL A 209 -9.53 -16.33 -7.71
CA VAL A 209 -8.78 -17.41 -7.06
C VAL A 209 -9.53 -18.74 -7.15
N ASP A 210 -10.84 -18.74 -6.93
CA ASP A 210 -11.68 -19.94 -6.96
C ASP A 210 -11.75 -20.51 -8.40
N GLU A 211 -11.76 -19.65 -9.42
CA GLU A 211 -11.73 -20.05 -10.83
C GLU A 211 -10.37 -20.55 -11.32
N ARG A 212 -9.28 -19.88 -10.93
CA ARG A 212 -7.93 -20.17 -11.45
C ARG A 212 -7.09 -21.10 -10.58
N GLY A 213 -7.42 -21.20 -9.30
CA GLY A 213 -6.58 -21.87 -8.31
C GLY A 213 -5.47 -20.98 -7.75
N ARG A 214 -4.98 -21.35 -6.56
CA ARG A 214 -3.99 -20.57 -5.80
C ARG A 214 -2.57 -20.61 -6.39
N ASP A 215 -2.25 -21.60 -7.20
CA ASP A 215 -0.93 -21.72 -7.84
C ASP A 215 -0.72 -20.71 -8.98
N ASP A 216 -1.83 -20.22 -9.55
CA ASP A 216 -1.84 -19.28 -10.67
C ASP A 216 -2.17 -17.83 -10.27
N VAL A 217 -2.46 -17.57 -8.99
CA VAL A 217 -2.81 -16.24 -8.48
C VAL A 217 -1.95 -15.88 -7.28
N GLY A 218 -1.20 -14.78 -7.36
CA GLY A 218 -0.59 -14.11 -6.21
C GLY A 218 -1.41 -12.87 -5.81
N LEU A 219 -1.31 -12.45 -4.55
CA LEU A 219 -1.96 -11.24 -4.06
C LEU A 219 -0.96 -10.18 -3.61
N ALA A 220 -1.27 -8.90 -3.84
CA ALA A 220 -0.43 -7.79 -3.41
C ALA A 220 -1.24 -6.70 -2.70
N PHE A 221 -0.73 -6.23 -1.55
CA PHE A 221 -1.39 -5.25 -0.70
C PHE A 221 -0.37 -4.34 0.00
N LEU A 222 -0.78 -3.10 0.25
CA LEU A 222 -0.05 -2.18 1.12
C LEU A 222 -0.84 -1.96 2.41
N ALA A 223 -0.26 -2.38 3.52
CA ALA A 223 -0.77 -2.05 4.84
C ALA A 223 -0.56 -0.56 5.11
N THR A 224 -1.53 0.05 5.77
CA THR A 224 -1.33 1.38 6.33
C THR A 224 -0.43 1.29 7.56
N PRO A 225 0.52 2.21 7.75
CA PRO A 225 1.33 2.23 8.96
C PRO A 225 0.55 2.82 10.16
N THR A 226 -0.64 3.38 9.91
CA THR A 226 -1.52 3.98 10.92
C THR A 226 -2.64 3.03 11.37
N ASP A 227 -2.29 1.78 11.63
CA ASP A 227 -3.14 0.76 12.27
C ASP A 227 -2.44 0.24 13.53
N VAL A 228 -2.98 -0.81 14.15
CA VAL A 228 -2.40 -1.49 15.30
C VAL A 228 -1.61 -2.71 14.84
N PHE A 229 -0.34 -2.78 15.20
CA PHE A 229 0.55 -3.89 14.88
C PHE A 229 1.21 -4.46 16.12
N ALA A 230 1.42 -5.77 16.14
CA ALA A 230 2.42 -6.35 17.02
C ALA A 230 3.78 -6.19 16.34
N VAL A 231 4.77 -5.71 17.08
CA VAL A 231 6.09 -5.33 16.56
C VAL A 231 7.20 -6.12 17.25
N PRO A 232 8.33 -6.39 16.57
CA PRO A 232 9.43 -7.14 17.16
C PRO A 232 10.00 -6.46 18.41
N GLY A 233 10.51 -7.23 19.37
CA GLY A 233 11.21 -6.70 20.55
C GLY A 233 12.37 -5.75 20.19
N ALA A 234 13.03 -5.94 19.04
CA ALA A 234 14.06 -5.01 18.54
C ALA A 234 13.51 -3.59 18.27
N ALA A 235 12.30 -3.46 17.70
CA ALA A 235 11.65 -2.17 17.50
C ALA A 235 11.26 -1.52 18.84
N VAL A 236 10.80 -2.33 19.81
CA VAL A 236 10.53 -1.88 21.18
C VAL A 236 11.80 -1.34 21.83
N GLN A 237 12.90 -2.07 21.75
CA GLN A 237 14.19 -1.67 22.31
C GLN A 237 14.69 -0.36 21.69
N HIS A 238 14.61 -0.23 20.35
CA HIS A 238 14.94 1.00 19.66
C HIS A 238 14.12 2.20 20.18
N SER A 239 12.82 2.02 20.39
CA SER A 239 11.95 3.06 20.97
C SER A 239 12.35 3.43 22.39
N VAL A 240 12.68 2.44 23.23
CA VAL A 240 13.14 2.68 24.61
C VAL A 240 14.42 3.50 24.62
N ASP A 241 15.37 3.17 23.75
CA ASP A 241 16.64 3.89 23.61
C ASP A 241 16.42 5.31 23.07
N SER A 242 15.58 5.46 22.05
CA SER A 242 15.16 6.76 21.53
C SER A 242 14.55 7.65 22.61
N TYR A 243 13.72 7.08 23.48
CA TYR A 243 13.15 7.82 24.61
C TYR A 243 14.21 8.20 25.65
N ALA A 244 15.17 7.31 25.93
CA ALA A 244 16.25 7.55 26.89
C ALA A 244 17.24 8.62 26.40
N ARG A 245 17.54 8.66 25.10
CA ARG A 245 18.46 9.64 24.48
C ARG A 245 17.89 11.06 24.43
N ARG A 246 16.57 11.23 24.37
CA ARG A 246 15.89 12.56 24.35
C ARG A 246 15.95 13.34 25.69
N ARG A 247 16.94 13.07 26.56
CA ARG A 247 17.14 13.71 27.88
C ARG A 247 17.32 15.24 27.83
N THR A 248 17.73 15.81 26.70
CA THR A 248 17.85 17.27 26.50
C THR A 248 16.50 18.00 26.41
N SER A 249 15.38 17.30 26.21
CA SER A 249 14.05 17.94 26.13
C SER A 249 13.28 18.00 27.47
N LYS A 250 13.89 17.61 28.60
CA LYS A 250 13.22 17.54 29.91
C LYS A 250 12.55 18.86 30.32
N VAL A 251 13.18 19.99 29.99
CA VAL A 251 12.72 21.34 30.36
C VAL A 251 11.36 21.69 29.73
N LEU A 252 11.12 21.30 28.47
CA LEU A 252 9.84 21.55 27.79
C LEU A 252 8.81 20.44 28.08
N ARG A 253 9.31 19.23 28.34
CA ARG A 253 8.49 18.03 28.47
C ARG A 253 7.71 17.94 29.78
N VAL A 254 8.34 18.30 30.91
CA VAL A 254 7.69 18.24 32.22
C VAL A 254 6.49 19.19 32.27
N PRO A 255 6.59 20.47 31.87
CA PRO A 255 5.44 21.36 31.78
C PRO A 255 4.31 20.82 30.88
N LEU A 256 4.64 20.35 29.67
CA LEU A 256 3.63 19.82 28.74
C LEU A 256 2.92 18.56 29.27
N ARG A 257 3.63 17.66 29.94
CA ARG A 257 3.02 16.48 30.58
C ARG A 257 2.17 16.87 31.78
N THR A 258 2.63 17.80 32.61
CA THR A 258 1.87 18.26 33.79
C THR A 258 0.60 18.98 33.37
N ILE A 259 0.67 19.91 32.41
CA ILE A 259 -0.50 20.67 31.91
C ILE A 259 -1.51 19.73 31.23
N SER A 260 -1.04 18.70 30.52
CA SER A 260 -1.93 17.74 29.84
C SER A 260 -2.44 16.59 30.72
N GLY A 261 -2.15 16.57 32.03
CA GLY A 261 -2.50 15.46 32.91
C GLY A 261 -1.85 14.12 32.50
N GLY A 262 -0.64 14.17 31.96
CA GLY A 262 0.13 13.02 31.51
C GLY A 262 -0.35 12.38 30.20
N ARG A 263 -1.21 13.07 29.44
CA ARG A 263 -1.77 12.57 28.18
C ARG A 263 -0.83 12.75 26.98
N LEU A 264 0.04 13.76 27.00
CA LEU A 264 1.02 14.01 25.94
C LEU A 264 2.36 13.32 26.21
N LEU A 265 3.12 13.01 25.15
CA LEU A 265 4.49 12.49 25.21
C LEU A 265 4.64 11.25 26.13
N ARG A 266 3.67 10.34 26.04
CA ARG A 266 3.69 9.02 26.68
C ARG A 266 4.74 8.16 25.99
N ARG A 267 5.35 7.22 26.73
CA ARG A 267 6.25 6.23 26.11
C ARG A 267 5.45 5.41 25.11
N ASN A 268 6.07 5.07 23.98
CA ASN A 268 5.47 4.17 22.99
C ASN A 268 5.28 2.77 23.58
N TYR A 269 6.28 2.27 24.33
CA TYR A 269 6.23 0.96 24.97
C TYR A 269 6.70 0.94 26.43
N VAL A 270 6.35 -0.13 27.11
CA VAL A 270 7.01 -0.55 28.34
C VAL A 270 8.31 -1.29 27.95
N PRO A 271 9.46 -0.99 28.57
CA PRO A 271 10.70 -1.71 28.27
C PRO A 271 10.58 -3.22 28.48
N GLY A 272 11.17 -4.01 27.58
CA GLY A 272 11.18 -5.47 27.65
C GLY A 272 9.95 -6.19 27.08
N GLN A 273 8.99 -5.48 26.47
CA GLN A 273 7.88 -6.13 25.77
C GLN A 273 8.34 -6.82 24.48
N ASP A 274 7.93 -8.07 24.27
CA ASP A 274 8.17 -8.83 23.03
C ASP A 274 7.05 -9.88 22.79
N PRO A 275 6.22 -9.73 21.74
CA PRO A 275 6.14 -8.57 20.87
C PRO A 275 5.59 -7.33 21.61
N GLY A 276 5.96 -6.14 21.15
CA GLY A 276 5.30 -4.90 21.55
C GLY A 276 3.98 -4.71 20.79
N ILE A 277 3.08 -3.87 21.29
CA ILE A 277 1.86 -3.46 20.56
C ILE A 277 1.97 -1.98 20.24
N ASN A 278 2.08 -1.65 18.95
CA ASN A 278 2.09 -0.28 18.48
C ASN A 278 0.67 0.14 18.07
N ASP A 279 0.09 1.13 18.76
CA ASP A 279 -1.18 1.77 18.36
C ASP A 279 -0.91 3.09 17.62
N SER A 280 -0.77 2.99 16.29
CA SER A 280 -0.61 4.16 15.41
C SER A 280 -1.93 4.63 14.80
N VAL A 281 -3.09 4.25 15.37
CA VAL A 281 -4.39 4.60 14.79
C VAL A 281 -4.61 6.11 14.79
N VAL A 282 -4.81 6.66 13.60
CA VAL A 282 -5.21 8.05 13.40
C VAL A 282 -6.73 8.12 13.34
N VAL A 283 -7.36 8.45 14.47
CA VAL A 283 -8.84 8.48 14.61
C VAL A 283 -9.52 9.37 13.58
N GLN A 284 -8.85 10.44 13.12
CA GLN A 284 -9.32 11.36 12.10
C GLN A 284 -9.53 10.71 10.73
N GLN A 285 -8.90 9.56 10.45
CA GLN A 285 -9.16 8.78 9.23
C GLN A 285 -10.50 8.03 9.30
N GLY A 286 -11.06 7.87 10.50
CA GLY A 286 -12.38 7.30 10.73
C GLY A 286 -12.44 5.76 10.65
N PRO A 287 -13.54 5.16 11.13
CA PRO A 287 -13.70 3.70 11.20
C PRO A 287 -13.76 3.04 9.83
N ASN A 288 -14.29 3.74 8.81
CA ASN A 288 -14.40 3.22 7.45
C ASN A 288 -13.02 2.96 6.82
N TYR A 289 -12.06 3.87 7.06
CA TYR A 289 -10.69 3.69 6.58
C TYR A 289 -10.01 2.48 7.24
N LEU A 290 -10.11 2.38 8.58
CA LEU A 290 -9.54 1.26 9.32
C LEU A 290 -10.16 -0.07 8.88
N LEU A 291 -11.48 -0.15 8.72
CA LEU A 291 -12.15 -1.37 8.27
C LEU A 291 -11.70 -1.78 6.86
N ALA A 292 -11.62 -0.82 5.92
CA ALA A 292 -11.13 -1.07 4.56
C ALA A 292 -9.70 -1.65 4.55
N LYS A 293 -8.78 -1.06 5.34
CA LYS A 293 -7.40 -1.54 5.43
C LYS A 293 -7.25 -2.87 6.16
N ARG A 294 -8.05 -3.11 7.21
CA ARG A 294 -8.06 -4.39 7.93
C ARG A 294 -8.62 -5.53 7.10
N LEU A 295 -9.58 -5.26 6.21
CA LEU A 295 -10.08 -6.25 5.27
C LEU A 295 -8.96 -6.76 4.33
N GLN A 296 -8.15 -5.85 3.79
CA GLN A 296 -6.97 -6.21 2.97
C GLN A 296 -5.99 -7.08 3.77
N ARG A 297 -5.72 -6.70 5.02
CA ARG A 297 -4.87 -7.45 5.96
C ARG A 297 -5.41 -8.85 6.24
N TRP A 298 -6.70 -8.99 6.56
CA TRP A 298 -7.31 -10.30 6.81
C TRP A 298 -7.27 -11.21 5.59
N ARG A 299 -7.51 -10.68 4.38
CA ARG A 299 -7.35 -11.45 3.13
C ARG A 299 -5.93 -11.94 2.95
N ALA A 300 -4.94 -11.06 3.13
CA ALA A 300 -3.53 -11.40 3.03
C ALA A 300 -3.15 -12.54 4.00
N THR A 301 -3.56 -12.44 5.27
CA THR A 301 -3.30 -13.47 6.28
C THR A 301 -3.97 -14.81 5.93
N ALA A 302 -5.26 -14.80 5.57
CA ALA A 302 -5.99 -16.02 5.25
C ALA A 302 -5.40 -16.70 4.01
N TYR A 303 -5.13 -15.94 2.95
CA TYR A 303 -4.60 -16.48 1.70
C TYR A 303 -3.20 -17.09 1.87
N ARG A 304 -2.32 -16.43 2.63
CA ARG A 304 -0.99 -16.97 2.93
C ARG A 304 -1.07 -18.22 3.80
N GLY A 305 -1.96 -18.24 4.79
CA GLY A 305 -2.19 -19.41 5.65
C GLY A 305 -2.67 -20.66 4.89
N GLU A 306 -3.27 -20.47 3.71
CA GLU A 306 -3.68 -21.53 2.79
C GLU A 306 -2.60 -21.88 1.75
N GLY A 307 -1.37 -21.36 1.89
CA GLY A 307 -0.24 -21.61 1.01
C GLY A 307 -0.14 -20.67 -0.20
N GLY A 308 -1.02 -19.67 -0.31
CA GLY A 308 -1.01 -18.73 -1.43
C GLY A 308 0.13 -17.70 -1.36
N LEU A 309 0.59 -17.25 -2.53
CA LEU A 309 1.62 -16.21 -2.65
C LEU A 309 1.07 -14.83 -2.28
N VAL A 310 1.63 -14.17 -1.26
CA VAL A 310 1.19 -12.83 -0.83
C VAL A 310 2.35 -11.87 -0.61
N SER A 311 2.35 -10.76 -1.35
CA SER A 311 3.12 -9.56 -1.04
C SER A 311 2.28 -8.59 -0.21
N PHE A 312 2.50 -8.57 1.11
CA PHE A 312 1.83 -7.64 2.03
C PHE A 312 2.90 -6.90 2.82
N LYS A 313 3.03 -5.59 2.64
CA LYS A 313 4.04 -4.77 3.33
C LYS A 313 3.42 -3.57 4.01
N VAL A 314 3.87 -3.25 5.22
CA VAL A 314 3.56 -1.98 5.87
C VAL A 314 4.28 -0.87 5.10
N ALA A 315 3.51 -0.03 4.43
CA ALA A 315 4.04 1.08 3.65
C ALA A 315 4.28 2.31 4.53
N PRO A 316 5.23 3.19 4.18
CA PRO A 316 5.55 4.33 5.02
C PRO A 316 4.47 5.42 4.97
N PRO A 317 4.38 6.26 6.03
CA PRO A 317 3.63 7.51 5.95
C PRO A 317 4.12 8.31 4.73
N THR A 318 3.20 8.68 3.85
CA THR A 318 3.55 9.25 2.54
C THR A 318 2.76 10.52 2.27
N ARG A 319 3.42 11.57 1.75
CA ARG A 319 2.78 12.86 1.38
C ARG A 319 1.96 12.76 0.09
N THR A 320 0.94 11.92 0.06
CA THR A 320 0.05 11.81 -1.11
C THR A 320 -0.96 12.96 -1.18
N ARG A 321 -1.53 13.24 -2.37
CA ARG A 321 -2.60 14.23 -2.53
C ARG A 321 -3.81 13.95 -1.63
N SER A 322 -4.15 12.68 -1.46
CA SER A 322 -5.26 12.23 -0.60
C SER A 322 -5.06 12.53 0.88
N VAL A 323 -3.80 12.63 1.34
CA VAL A 323 -3.48 13.01 2.73
C VAL A 323 -3.38 14.52 2.86
N VAL A 324 -2.67 15.20 1.95
CA VAL A 324 -2.43 16.64 2.07
C VAL A 324 -3.68 17.50 1.87
N LYS A 325 -4.74 16.97 1.25
CA LYS A 325 -6.05 17.66 1.18
C LYS A 325 -6.66 17.93 2.56
N ASN A 326 -6.29 17.14 3.58
CA ASN A 326 -6.69 17.38 4.96
C ASN A 326 -5.63 18.25 5.66
N ARG A 327 -5.97 19.50 5.95
CA ARG A 327 -5.05 20.49 6.56
C ARG A 327 -4.43 20.02 7.88
N ALA A 328 -5.18 19.28 8.70
CA ALA A 328 -4.69 18.80 9.99
C ALA A 328 -3.63 17.69 9.81
N LEU A 329 -3.86 16.77 8.87
CA LEU A 329 -2.90 15.72 8.54
C LEU A 329 -1.66 16.29 7.84
N ALA A 330 -1.85 17.23 6.92
CA ALA A 330 -0.74 17.93 6.26
C ALA A 330 0.19 18.62 7.28
N ALA A 331 -0.39 19.34 8.25
CA ALA A 331 0.38 19.97 9.31
C ALA A 331 1.07 18.94 10.22
N ALA A 332 0.39 17.85 10.58
CA ALA A 332 1.00 16.78 11.37
C ALA A 332 2.21 16.17 10.66
N TYR A 333 2.12 15.93 9.35
CA TYR A 333 3.20 15.38 8.54
C TYR A 333 4.37 16.36 8.39
N ALA A 334 4.10 17.67 8.32
CA ALA A 334 5.15 18.69 8.34
C ALA A 334 5.94 18.69 9.68
N GLY A 335 5.27 18.42 10.80
CA GLY A 335 5.89 18.35 12.13
C GLY A 335 6.47 16.99 12.52
N ALA A 336 6.17 15.93 11.78
CA ALA A 336 6.42 14.52 12.15
C ALA A 336 7.91 14.20 12.39
N HIS A 337 8.81 14.78 11.59
CA HIS A 337 10.26 14.59 11.71
C HIS A 337 10.80 14.95 13.10
N ARG A 338 10.19 15.92 13.81
CA ARG A 338 10.58 16.29 15.19
C ARG A 338 10.36 15.16 16.19
N PHE A 339 9.52 14.20 15.84
CA PHE A 339 9.22 13.00 16.63
C PHE A 339 9.94 11.75 16.12
N GLY A 340 10.87 11.90 15.15
CA GLY A 340 11.59 10.78 14.55
C GLY A 340 10.75 9.98 13.56
N ILE A 341 9.71 10.61 12.99
CA ILE A 341 8.86 10.00 11.97
C ILE A 341 9.26 10.57 10.61
N GLU A 342 9.71 9.69 9.72
CA GLU A 342 10.01 10.02 8.33
C GLU A 342 8.73 9.91 7.50
N VAL A 343 8.38 11.00 6.81
CA VAL A 343 7.27 11.00 5.85
C VAL A 343 7.85 11.01 4.45
N PHE A 344 7.57 9.94 3.70
CA PHE A 344 8.14 9.69 2.39
C PHE A 344 7.43 10.51 1.31
N GLU A 345 8.17 10.83 0.26
CA GLU A 345 7.57 11.30 -0.99
C GLU A 345 6.93 10.10 -1.73
N PRO A 346 5.81 10.30 -2.46
CA PRO A 346 5.12 9.20 -3.13
C PRO A 346 6.03 8.37 -4.04
N GLY A 347 6.91 9.02 -4.81
CA GLY A 347 7.86 8.34 -5.69
C GLY A 347 8.88 7.46 -4.95
N THR A 348 9.28 7.85 -3.73
CA THR A 348 10.18 7.04 -2.90
C THR A 348 9.43 5.82 -2.37
N ALA A 349 8.26 6.04 -1.78
CA ALA A 349 7.46 5.00 -1.16
C ALA A 349 6.97 3.96 -2.17
N ASN A 350 6.40 4.39 -3.30
CA ASN A 350 5.87 3.45 -4.29
C ASN A 350 6.97 2.63 -5.00
N THR A 351 8.16 3.20 -5.21
CA THR A 351 9.28 2.46 -5.80
C THR A 351 9.83 1.44 -4.80
N LEU A 352 9.95 1.82 -3.52
CA LEU A 352 10.37 0.91 -2.46
C LEU A 352 9.39 -0.26 -2.29
N MET A 353 8.08 0.03 -2.26
CA MET A 353 7.05 -1.00 -2.14
C MET A 353 6.97 -1.90 -3.38
N ALA A 354 7.19 -1.35 -4.58
CA ALA A 354 7.27 -2.14 -5.81
C ALA A 354 8.49 -3.07 -5.80
N ALA A 355 9.63 -2.64 -5.26
CA ALA A 355 10.80 -3.50 -5.11
C ALA A 355 10.52 -4.67 -4.16
N LEU A 356 9.83 -4.42 -3.05
CA LEU A 356 9.41 -5.48 -2.12
C LEU A 356 8.37 -6.43 -2.74
N LEU A 357 7.50 -5.94 -3.61
CA LEU A 357 6.62 -6.79 -4.42
C LEU A 357 7.44 -7.71 -5.32
N VAL A 358 8.41 -7.17 -6.08
CA VAL A 358 9.30 -7.96 -6.93
C VAL A 358 10.06 -9.02 -6.12
N HIS A 359 10.62 -8.63 -4.97
CA HIS A 359 11.26 -9.54 -4.04
C HIS A 359 10.34 -10.73 -3.71
N ASP A 360 9.15 -10.47 -3.17
CA ASP A 360 8.23 -11.52 -2.74
C ASP A 360 7.77 -12.41 -3.92
N LEU A 361 7.64 -11.86 -5.14
CA LEU A 361 7.28 -12.63 -6.34
C LEU A 361 8.40 -13.58 -6.81
N ARG A 362 9.66 -13.25 -6.49
CA ARG A 362 10.86 -13.98 -6.93
C ARG A 362 11.35 -14.97 -5.89
N THR A 363 11.22 -14.63 -4.60
CA THR A 363 11.63 -15.49 -3.48
C THR A 363 10.49 -16.31 -2.88
N GLY A 364 9.25 -15.99 -3.26
CA GLY A 364 8.07 -16.45 -2.52
C GLY A 364 7.88 -15.67 -1.21
N SER A 365 6.83 -16.04 -0.48
CA SER A 365 6.45 -15.39 0.78
C SER A 365 5.86 -16.43 1.75
N PRO A 366 6.71 -17.34 2.28
CA PRO A 366 6.24 -18.42 3.14
C PRO A 366 5.61 -17.87 4.42
N ALA A 367 4.53 -18.50 4.87
CA ALA A 367 3.88 -18.15 6.13
C ALA A 367 4.85 -18.31 7.31
N ARG A 368 4.92 -17.29 8.16
CA ARG A 368 5.61 -17.38 9.46
C ARG A 368 4.70 -18.01 10.51
N GLN A 369 5.28 -18.33 11.65
CA GLN A 369 4.58 -19.02 12.75
C GLN A 369 3.37 -18.22 13.25
N ALA A 370 3.49 -16.89 13.32
CA ALA A 370 2.40 -16.02 13.72
C ALA A 370 2.17 -14.92 12.66
N PRO A 371 0.90 -14.61 12.30
CA PRO A 371 0.59 -13.62 11.26
C PRO A 371 1.25 -12.25 11.43
N TRP A 372 1.41 -11.78 12.67
CA TRP A 372 2.05 -10.49 12.92
C TRP A 372 3.53 -10.46 12.49
N GLN A 373 4.21 -11.61 12.45
CA GLN A 373 5.59 -11.69 11.99
C GLN A 373 5.66 -11.47 10.48
N ASP A 374 4.64 -11.90 9.73
CA ASP A 374 4.55 -11.61 8.30
C ASP A 374 4.34 -10.11 8.07
N GLU A 375 3.55 -9.46 8.92
CA GLU A 375 3.27 -8.03 8.85
C GLU A 375 4.51 -7.19 9.21
N ALA A 376 5.31 -7.65 10.17
CA ALA A 376 6.56 -7.01 10.57
C ALA A 376 7.68 -7.22 9.54
N TYR A 377 7.66 -8.31 8.78
CA TYR A 377 8.70 -8.62 7.80
C TYR A 377 8.76 -7.56 6.69
N ALA A 378 9.95 -6.98 6.51
CA ALA A 378 10.21 -5.92 5.55
C ALA A 378 9.29 -4.68 5.69
N ALA A 379 8.82 -4.40 6.92
CA ALA A 379 8.00 -3.22 7.18
C ALA A 379 8.80 -1.91 6.99
N ALA A 380 8.22 -0.97 6.26
CA ALA A 380 8.72 0.40 6.13
C ALA A 380 7.77 1.35 6.87
N HIS A 381 7.81 1.34 8.20
CA HIS A 381 6.81 2.03 9.05
C HIS A 381 7.12 3.52 9.30
N GLY A 382 8.15 4.08 8.67
CA GLY A 382 8.50 5.50 8.77
C GLY A 382 8.90 5.95 10.17
N GLY A 383 9.38 5.05 11.03
CA GLY A 383 9.73 5.37 12.42
C GLY A 383 8.57 5.32 13.43
N LEU A 384 7.32 5.03 13.00
CA LEU A 384 6.18 4.95 13.93
C LEU A 384 6.37 3.89 15.03
N TRP A 385 6.96 2.75 14.68
CA TRP A 385 7.19 1.64 15.62
C TRP A 385 8.38 1.86 16.54
N THR A 386 9.33 2.71 16.17
CA THR A 386 10.60 2.93 16.88
C THR A 386 10.67 4.31 17.54
N SER A 387 9.67 5.16 17.31
CA SER A 387 9.61 6.49 17.89
C SER A 387 9.51 6.43 19.42
N ALA A 388 10.14 7.39 20.09
CA ALA A 388 10.19 7.47 21.55
C ALA A 388 8.81 7.56 22.20
N TYR A 389 7.86 8.19 21.52
CA TYR A 389 6.56 8.55 22.08
C TYR A 389 5.45 7.80 21.37
N ASP A 390 4.44 7.43 22.14
CA ASP A 390 3.19 6.93 21.59
C ASP A 390 2.66 7.92 20.53
N PRO A 391 2.43 7.49 19.27
CA PRO A 391 2.04 8.38 18.19
C PRO A 391 0.80 9.21 18.50
N ARG A 392 -0.20 8.63 19.19
CA ARG A 392 -1.44 9.33 19.55
C ARG A 392 -1.19 10.45 20.56
N SER A 393 -0.22 10.29 21.45
CA SER A 393 0.22 11.30 22.42
C SER A 393 1.08 12.42 21.81
N ALA A 394 1.59 12.24 20.58
CA ALA A 394 2.51 13.17 19.90
C ALA A 394 1.87 13.89 18.69
N LEU A 395 0.87 13.28 18.04
CA LEU A 395 0.28 13.76 16.79
C LEU A 395 -0.28 15.19 16.87
N GLY A 396 -0.96 15.53 17.97
CA GLY A 396 -1.50 16.88 18.16
C GLY A 396 -0.41 17.96 18.29
N LEU A 397 0.73 17.60 18.90
CA LEU A 397 1.89 18.49 18.99
C LEU A 397 2.60 18.62 17.63
N ALA A 398 2.71 17.52 16.88
CA ALA A 398 3.25 17.55 15.52
C ALA A 398 2.43 18.49 14.62
N ALA A 399 1.10 18.45 14.70
CA ALA A 399 0.23 19.34 13.94
C ALA A 399 0.45 20.83 14.30
N LEU A 400 0.53 21.17 15.59
CA LEU A 400 0.80 22.54 16.04
C LEU A 400 2.17 23.04 15.58
N LEU A 401 3.22 22.22 15.71
CA LEU A 401 4.57 22.58 15.27
C LEU A 401 4.67 22.71 13.75
N GLY A 402 3.94 21.88 13.01
CA GLY A 402 3.87 21.97 11.55
C GLY A 402 3.22 23.27 11.07
N LEU A 403 2.11 23.69 11.71
CA LEU A 403 1.45 24.97 11.43
C LEU A 403 2.36 26.17 11.73
N ALA A 404 3.15 26.11 12.80
CA ALA A 404 4.08 27.17 13.17
C ALA A 404 5.26 27.31 12.18
N SER A 405 5.73 26.20 11.60
CA SER A 405 6.81 26.20 10.59
C SER A 405 6.36 26.55 9.17
N ALA A 406 5.06 26.56 8.90
CA ALA A 406 4.48 26.91 7.60
C ALA A 406 4.12 28.41 7.49
N ARG A 407 4.44 29.20 8.53
CA ARG A 407 4.25 30.65 8.57
C ARG A 407 5.54 31.40 8.24
#